data_AF-A0A7K3XQH2-F1
#
_entry.id   AF-A0A7K3XQH2-F1
#
_cell.length_a   1.000
_cell.length_b   1.000
_cell.length_c   1.000
_cell.angle_alpha   90.00
_cell.angle_beta   90.00
_cell.angle_gamma   90.00
#
_symmetry.space_group_name_H-M   'P 1'
#
loop_
_entity.id
_entity.type
_entity.pdbx_description
1 polymer ?
#
loop_
_entity_poly.entity_id
_entity_poly.type
_entity_poly.pdbx_seq_one_letter_code
_entity_poly.pdbx_strand_id
1 'polypeptide(L)'
;MKVYAEYFKLDNGQEYRKKTLLHFGNGTNLIGSAVLMNPGSAKQKGEPDLTFIKSFYGENHQIKEMDLKNWKLFSPDSTMGQLEKIFNGWYIGKQRELNGVIQLFNCFYFRNQNFGEAIKNYNKESNYNFNESQFFLDKPVYFGWGGAGKYGDLKPIATDIFLNYERNKTPIYDSKFENNCFYHPGYVNRSYSRNPKTQQLMKDFFELIL
;
A
#
# COMPACT_ATOMS: atom_id res chain seq x y z
N MET A 1 0.98 -0.30 -15.39
CA MET A 1 0.20 0.44 -14.37
C MET A 1 0.37 1.96 -14.53
N LYS A 2 -0.68 2.75 -14.26
CA LYS A 2 -0.59 4.19 -14.00
C LYS A 2 -0.56 4.41 -12.48
N VAL A 3 0.27 5.34 -11.99
CA VAL A 3 0.42 5.58 -10.55
C VAL A 3 0.02 7.01 -10.24
N TYR A 4 -1.03 7.18 -9.45
CA TYR A 4 -1.46 8.48 -8.96
C TYR A 4 -1.20 8.54 -7.47
N ALA A 5 -0.73 9.67 -6.96
CA ALA A 5 -0.58 9.83 -5.52
C ALA A 5 -0.90 11.24 -5.06
N GLU A 6 -1.49 11.33 -3.87
CA GLU A 6 -1.62 12.57 -3.12
C GLU A 6 -0.25 12.95 -2.55
N TYR A 7 0.29 14.06 -3.06
CA TYR A 7 1.65 14.52 -2.82
C TYR A 7 1.68 16.01 -2.52
N PHE A 8 2.41 16.38 -1.47
CA PHE A 8 2.62 17.77 -1.11
C PHE A 8 4.01 17.96 -0.52
N LYS A 9 4.48 19.21 -0.59
CA LYS A 9 5.75 19.66 -0.04
C LYS A 9 5.48 20.79 0.93
N LEU A 10 6.08 20.71 2.11
CA LEU A 10 6.03 21.78 3.11
C LEU A 10 7.10 22.83 2.81
N ASP A 11 6.95 24.03 3.39
CA ASP A 11 7.87 25.16 3.18
C ASP A 11 9.31 24.85 3.60
N ASN A 12 9.48 23.93 4.56
CA ASN A 12 10.79 23.45 5.01
C ASN A 12 11.45 22.44 4.03
N GLY A 13 10.81 22.17 2.89
CA GLY A 13 11.31 21.27 1.87
C GLY A 13 10.96 19.79 2.07
N GLN A 14 10.30 19.43 3.17
CA GLN A 14 9.89 18.05 3.42
C GLN A 14 8.75 17.63 2.48
N GLU A 15 8.88 16.42 1.95
CA GLU A 15 7.96 15.88 0.95
C GLU A 15 7.15 14.73 1.55
N TYR A 16 5.87 14.70 1.21
CA TYR A 16 4.92 13.73 1.73
C TYR A 16 4.14 13.07 0.60
N ARG A 17 3.92 11.76 0.72
CA ARG A 17 3.05 10.99 -0.17
C ARG A 17 2.07 10.17 0.65
N LYS A 18 0.80 10.57 0.60
CA LYS A 18 -0.24 10.06 1.50
C LYS A 18 -0.91 8.80 0.94
N LYS A 19 -1.76 8.99 -0.07
CA LYS A 19 -2.52 7.92 -0.75
C LYS A 19 -1.90 7.68 -2.10
N THR A 20 -1.76 6.42 -2.49
CA THR A 20 -1.28 6.04 -3.83
C THR A 20 -2.29 5.09 -4.48
N LEU A 21 -2.66 5.33 -5.72
CA LEU A 21 -3.50 4.46 -6.54
C LEU A 21 -2.64 3.83 -7.64
N LEU A 22 -2.56 2.51 -7.63
CA LEU A 22 -1.97 1.73 -8.72
C LEU A 22 -3.11 1.29 -9.63
N HIS A 23 -3.27 1.97 -10.77
CA HIS A 23 -4.35 1.73 -11.73
C HIS A 23 -3.87 0.80 -12.85
N PHE A 24 -4.62 -0.30 -13.04
CA PHE A 24 -4.38 -1.34 -14.03
C PHE A 24 -5.56 -1.44 -15.00
N GLY A 25 -5.28 -1.60 -16.29
CA GLY A 25 -6.31 -1.66 -17.33
C GLY A 25 -7.11 -0.35 -17.41
N ASN A 26 -8.43 -0.50 -17.58
CA ASN A 26 -9.39 0.60 -17.69
C ASN A 26 -10.45 0.59 -16.57
N GLY A 27 -10.43 -0.42 -15.69
CA GLY A 27 -11.39 -0.61 -14.62
C GLY A 27 -11.16 0.34 -13.44
N THR A 28 -12.24 0.75 -12.80
CA THR A 28 -12.23 1.64 -11.62
C THR A 28 -12.49 0.91 -10.31
N ASN A 29 -12.80 -0.39 -10.35
CA ASN A 29 -13.09 -1.17 -9.14
C ASN A 29 -11.86 -1.31 -8.24
N LEU A 30 -12.05 -1.20 -6.93
CA LEU A 30 -11.04 -1.54 -5.94
C LEU A 30 -10.77 -3.05 -5.95
N ILE A 31 -9.52 -3.42 -6.25
CA ILE A 31 -9.02 -4.80 -6.19
C ILE A 31 -8.67 -5.16 -4.75
N GLY A 32 -8.01 -4.23 -4.05
CA GLY A 32 -7.59 -4.38 -2.67
C GLY A 32 -6.59 -3.31 -2.27
N SER A 33 -6.09 -3.43 -1.04
CA SER A 33 -5.18 -2.45 -0.45
C SER A 33 -3.85 -3.08 -0.06
N ALA A 34 -2.80 -2.27 0.01
CA ALA A 34 -1.52 -2.66 0.59
C ALA A 34 -1.05 -1.57 1.56
N VAL A 35 -0.46 -1.97 2.69
CA VAL A 35 0.16 -1.05 3.63
C VAL A 35 1.62 -1.42 3.80
N LEU A 36 2.51 -0.48 3.44
CA LEU A 36 3.96 -0.59 3.60
C LEU A 36 4.45 0.36 4.69
N MET A 37 5.76 0.52 4.83
CA MET A 37 6.35 1.32 5.91
C MET A 37 6.35 2.81 5.56
N ASN A 38 6.94 3.16 4.43
CA ASN A 38 7.14 4.54 4.00
C ASN A 38 7.12 4.68 2.47
N PRO A 39 6.77 5.85 1.94
CA PRO A 39 6.91 6.15 0.53
C PRO A 39 8.38 6.06 0.08
N GLY A 40 8.60 5.24 -0.95
CA GLY A 40 9.90 5.11 -1.61
C GLY A 40 10.26 6.27 -2.55
N SER A 41 11.25 6.02 -3.40
CA SER A 41 11.90 7.03 -4.27
C SER A 41 11.14 7.40 -5.54
N ALA A 42 9.97 6.79 -5.81
CA ALA A 42 9.19 7.05 -7.02
C ALA A 42 9.01 8.56 -7.27
N LYS A 43 9.29 9.00 -8.50
CA LYS A 43 9.35 10.41 -8.89
C LYS A 43 8.02 10.86 -9.50
N GLN A 44 7.66 12.11 -9.21
CA GLN A 44 6.59 12.79 -9.93
C GLN A 44 6.95 12.86 -11.41
N LYS A 45 5.96 12.56 -12.27
CA LYS A 45 6.10 12.48 -13.72
C LYS A 45 5.28 13.57 -14.42
N GLY A 46 4.19 14.03 -13.82
CA GLY A 46 3.33 15.05 -14.41
C GLY A 46 1.99 15.21 -13.71
N GLU A 47 1.03 15.73 -14.45
CA GLU A 47 -0.33 15.96 -13.95
C GLU A 47 -1.16 14.66 -13.92
N PRO A 48 -2.03 14.51 -12.91
CA PRO A 48 -2.86 13.33 -12.76
C PRO A 48 -4.09 13.36 -13.69
N ASP A 49 -4.76 12.22 -13.80
CA ASP A 49 -6.11 12.14 -14.36
C ASP A 49 -7.12 12.39 -13.23
N LEU A 50 -7.53 13.65 -13.08
CA LEU A 50 -8.43 14.09 -12.01
C LEU A 50 -9.83 13.49 -12.13
N THR A 51 -10.31 13.27 -13.36
CA THR A 51 -11.60 12.63 -13.62
C THR A 51 -11.60 11.20 -13.11
N PHE A 52 -10.55 10.43 -13.45
CA PHE A 52 -10.39 9.07 -12.93
C PHE A 52 -10.37 9.03 -11.40
N ILE A 53 -9.57 9.90 -10.75
CA ILE A 53 -9.45 9.91 -9.28
C ILE A 53 -10.80 10.22 -8.64
N LYS A 54 -11.53 11.21 -9.17
CA LYS A 54 -12.86 11.58 -8.68
C LYS A 54 -13.85 10.42 -8.83
N SER A 55 -13.89 9.77 -10.00
CA SER A 55 -14.74 8.61 -10.25
C SER A 55 -14.42 7.45 -9.32
N PHE A 56 -13.13 7.10 -9.17
CA PHE A 56 -12.68 6.03 -8.27
C PHE A 56 -13.21 6.23 -6.85
N TYR A 57 -13.00 7.42 -6.27
CA TYR A 57 -13.45 7.70 -4.91
C TYR A 57 -14.97 7.85 -4.78
N GLY A 58 -15.65 8.37 -5.80
CA GLY A 58 -17.11 8.44 -5.82
C GLY A 58 -17.76 7.06 -5.87
N GLU A 59 -17.27 6.18 -6.74
CA GLU A 59 -17.82 4.83 -6.96
C GLU A 59 -17.49 3.87 -5.82
N ASN A 60 -16.24 3.84 -5.36
CA ASN A 60 -15.80 2.86 -4.36
C ASN A 60 -16.01 3.36 -2.93
N HIS A 61 -15.78 4.64 -2.66
CA HIS A 61 -15.78 5.18 -1.29
C HIS A 61 -16.96 6.12 -0.99
N GLN A 62 -17.85 6.36 -1.96
CA GLN A 62 -19.00 7.27 -1.83
C GLN A 62 -18.61 8.72 -1.47
N ILE A 63 -17.38 9.13 -1.82
CA ILE A 63 -16.86 10.48 -1.56
C ILE A 63 -17.21 11.36 -2.76
N LYS A 64 -18.16 12.29 -2.57
CA LYS A 64 -18.64 13.20 -3.64
C LYS A 64 -17.78 14.45 -3.82
N GLU A 65 -17.18 14.92 -2.72
CA GLU A 65 -16.33 16.10 -2.69
C GLU A 65 -14.94 15.72 -2.17
N MET A 66 -13.92 16.01 -2.98
CA MET A 66 -12.53 15.74 -2.64
C MET A 66 -11.66 16.91 -3.10
N ASP A 67 -10.75 17.35 -2.23
CA ASP A 67 -9.67 18.24 -2.64
C ASP A 67 -8.64 17.42 -3.44
N LEU A 68 -8.57 17.71 -4.74
CA LEU A 68 -7.67 17.01 -5.65
C LEU A 68 -6.38 17.77 -5.96
N LYS A 69 -6.15 18.95 -5.36
CA LYS A 69 -5.04 19.84 -5.74
C LYS A 69 -3.65 19.20 -5.60
N ASN A 70 -3.52 18.29 -4.64
CA ASN A 70 -2.28 17.63 -4.29
C ASN A 70 -2.06 16.32 -5.07
N TRP A 71 -3.00 15.90 -5.92
CA TRP A 71 -2.79 14.68 -6.70
C TRP A 71 -1.80 14.91 -7.83
N LYS A 72 -0.90 13.95 -8.04
CA LYS A 72 0.10 13.96 -9.09
C LYS A 72 0.28 12.59 -9.72
N LEU A 73 0.72 12.56 -10.97
CA LEU A 73 1.12 11.34 -11.67
C LEU A 73 2.57 10.99 -11.29
N PHE A 74 2.84 9.73 -10.98
CA PHE A 74 4.15 9.21 -10.62
C PHE A 74 4.61 8.13 -11.61
N SER A 75 5.93 7.96 -11.68
CA SER A 75 6.51 6.76 -12.30
C SER A 75 6.45 5.60 -11.30
N PRO A 76 6.05 4.38 -11.73
CA PRO A 76 6.08 3.21 -10.85
C PRO A 76 7.52 2.88 -10.43
N ASP A 77 7.67 2.41 -9.19
CA ASP A 77 8.94 1.88 -8.68
C ASP A 77 8.92 0.35 -8.57
N SER A 78 10.07 -0.24 -8.21
CA SER A 78 10.22 -1.69 -8.11
C SER A 78 9.29 -2.34 -7.08
N THR A 79 8.96 -1.64 -5.99
CA THR A 79 8.08 -2.16 -4.94
C THR A 79 6.63 -2.19 -5.46
N MET A 80 6.21 -1.18 -6.21
CA MET A 80 4.89 -1.18 -6.87
C MET A 80 4.77 -2.32 -7.90
N GLY A 81 5.82 -2.58 -8.68
CA GLY A 81 5.86 -3.74 -9.59
C GLY A 81 5.85 -5.09 -8.84
N GLN A 82 6.42 -5.16 -7.64
CA GLN A 82 6.33 -6.35 -6.80
C GLN A 82 4.92 -6.53 -6.21
N LEU A 83 4.23 -5.45 -5.85
CA LEU A 83 2.82 -5.50 -5.44
C LEU A 83 1.93 -6.01 -6.59
N GLU A 84 2.15 -5.54 -7.81
CA GLU A 84 1.46 -6.09 -9.00
C GLU A 84 1.62 -7.62 -9.08
N LYS A 85 2.84 -8.14 -8.91
CA LYS A 85 3.11 -9.59 -8.91
C LYS A 85 2.38 -10.36 -7.79
N ILE A 86 2.20 -9.73 -6.63
CA ILE A 86 1.47 -10.32 -5.50
C ILE A 86 -0.01 -10.43 -5.88
N PHE A 87 -0.62 -9.35 -6.34
CA PHE A 87 -2.05 -9.28 -6.62
C PHE A 87 -2.46 -10.03 -7.89
N ASN A 88 -1.57 -10.15 -8.86
CA ASN A 88 -1.87 -10.75 -10.15
C ASN A 88 -1.62 -12.27 -10.19
N GLY A 89 -1.08 -12.88 -9.13
CA GLY A 89 -0.82 -14.32 -9.06
C GLY A 89 0.49 -14.80 -9.70
N TRP A 90 1.39 -13.89 -10.07
CA TRP A 90 2.66 -14.22 -10.73
C TRP A 90 3.48 -15.24 -9.94
N TYR A 91 3.59 -15.07 -8.62
CA TYR A 91 4.41 -15.94 -7.78
C TYR A 91 3.95 -17.41 -7.82
N ILE A 92 2.65 -17.65 -7.88
CA ILE A 92 2.06 -19.00 -7.82
C ILE A 92 1.78 -19.60 -9.20
N GLY A 93 2.24 -18.95 -10.28
CA GLY A 93 2.01 -19.41 -11.65
C GLY A 93 0.56 -19.29 -12.13
N LYS A 94 -0.28 -18.48 -11.45
CA LYS A 94 -1.67 -18.19 -11.83
C LYS A 94 -1.82 -16.74 -12.31
N GLN A 95 -0.85 -16.25 -13.06
CA GLN A 95 -0.82 -14.85 -13.49
C GLN A 95 -2.08 -14.49 -14.30
N ARG A 96 -2.75 -13.39 -13.91
CA ARG A 96 -3.83 -12.76 -14.69
C ARG A 96 -3.54 -11.29 -14.94
N GLU A 97 -4.20 -10.72 -15.95
CA GLU A 97 -4.20 -9.27 -16.11
C GLU A 97 -5.07 -8.62 -15.01
N LEU A 98 -4.54 -7.57 -14.38
CA LEU A 98 -5.30 -6.78 -13.43
C LEU A 98 -6.11 -5.71 -14.19
N ASN A 99 -7.36 -5.52 -13.78
CA ASN A 99 -8.24 -4.48 -14.29
C ASN A 99 -8.99 -3.81 -13.13
N GLY A 100 -8.51 -2.65 -12.68
CA GLY A 100 -8.95 -2.03 -11.44
C GLY A 100 -7.82 -1.29 -10.71
N VAL A 101 -8.03 -1.02 -9.43
CA VAL A 101 -7.14 -0.20 -8.60
C VAL A 101 -6.66 -0.97 -7.38
N ILE A 102 -5.35 -0.92 -7.13
CA ILE A 102 -4.78 -1.28 -5.82
C ILE A 102 -4.48 0.02 -5.08
N GLN A 103 -5.01 0.17 -3.86
CA GLN A 103 -4.64 1.28 -2.99
C GLN A 103 -3.36 0.95 -2.24
N LEU A 104 -2.40 1.86 -2.25
CA LEU A 104 -1.14 1.73 -1.54
C LEU A 104 -1.02 2.84 -0.49
N PHE A 105 -0.89 2.40 0.75
CA PHE A 105 -0.68 3.24 1.93
C PHE A 105 0.67 2.91 2.59
N ASN A 106 1.07 3.76 3.53
CA ASN A 106 2.30 3.60 4.30
C ASN A 106 2.01 3.93 5.76
N CYS A 107 2.71 3.33 6.72
CA CYS A 107 2.56 3.67 8.14
C CYS A 107 2.72 5.18 8.41
N PHE A 108 3.62 5.84 7.68
CA PHE A 108 3.77 7.29 7.68
C PHE A 108 4.03 7.82 6.27
N TYR A 109 3.72 9.10 6.04
CA TYR A 109 3.70 9.69 4.69
C TYR A 109 4.99 10.42 4.30
N PHE A 110 5.93 10.61 5.23
CA PHE A 110 7.21 11.26 4.94
C PHE A 110 8.00 10.47 3.89
N ARG A 111 8.26 11.11 2.75
CA ARG A 111 8.92 10.51 1.60
C ARG A 111 10.43 10.66 1.73
N ASN A 112 11.11 9.56 2.04
CA ASN A 112 12.56 9.47 1.98
C ASN A 112 12.98 8.06 1.54
N GLN A 113 13.84 7.98 0.53
CA GLN A 113 14.37 6.72 0.01
C GLN A 113 15.26 5.99 1.04
N ASN A 114 15.93 6.74 1.91
CA ASN A 114 16.70 6.20 3.01
C ASN A 114 15.76 5.95 4.18
N PHE A 115 15.39 4.68 4.37
CA PHE A 115 14.47 4.29 5.43
C PHE A 115 14.97 4.64 6.85
N GLY A 116 16.28 4.55 7.08
CA GLY A 116 16.87 4.91 8.38
C GLY A 116 16.74 6.40 8.67
N GLU A 117 16.94 7.26 7.66
CA GLU A 117 16.64 8.69 7.78
C GLU A 117 15.14 8.95 7.90
N ALA A 118 14.30 8.20 7.19
CA ALA A 118 12.86 8.32 7.29
C ALA A 118 12.37 8.07 8.73
N ILE A 119 12.85 7.01 9.39
CA ILE A 119 12.52 6.72 10.80
C ILE A 119 13.05 7.79 11.76
N LYS A 120 14.23 8.36 11.51
CA LYS A 120 14.78 9.41 12.38
C LYS A 120 14.01 10.72 12.29
N ASN A 121 13.42 11.00 11.13
CA ASN A 121 12.83 12.31 10.82
C ASN A 121 11.30 12.29 10.70
N TYR A 122 10.63 11.12 10.74
CA TYR A 122 9.18 11.10 10.72
C TYR A 122 8.63 11.64 12.04
N ASN A 123 7.61 12.49 11.94
CA ASN A 123 6.97 13.09 13.09
C ASN A 123 6.01 12.08 13.73
N LYS A 124 6.42 11.55 14.91
CA LYS A 124 5.68 10.54 15.68
C LYS A 124 4.29 11.02 16.15
N GLU A 125 4.05 12.33 16.24
CA GLU A 125 2.81 12.92 16.77
C GLU A 125 1.93 13.61 15.72
N SER A 126 2.16 13.36 14.43
CA SER A 126 1.55 14.15 13.37
C SER A 126 0.34 13.53 12.68
N ASN A 127 -0.46 14.40 12.05
CA ASN A 127 -1.44 14.09 10.99
C ASN A 127 -0.82 13.38 9.75
N TYR A 128 0.48 13.05 9.79
CA TYR A 128 1.22 12.39 8.70
C TYR A 128 1.45 10.90 8.91
N ASN A 129 0.82 10.30 9.92
CA ASN A 129 0.71 8.85 10.10
C ASN A 129 -0.58 8.32 9.48
N PHE A 130 -0.59 7.03 9.15
CA PHE A 130 -1.80 6.40 8.62
C PHE A 130 -2.84 6.15 9.70
N ASN A 131 -4.05 6.63 9.42
CA ASN A 131 -5.25 6.49 10.26
C ASN A 131 -6.52 6.34 9.39
N GLU A 132 -6.37 5.80 8.18
CA GLU A 132 -7.39 5.81 7.12
C GLU A 132 -7.84 4.38 6.77
N SER A 133 -7.96 3.48 7.76
CA SER A 133 -8.32 2.06 7.55
C SER A 133 -9.72 1.86 6.94
N GLN A 134 -10.61 2.85 7.07
CA GLN A 134 -11.92 2.85 6.40
C GLN A 134 -11.81 2.76 4.87
N PHE A 135 -10.68 3.16 4.29
CA PHE A 135 -10.45 3.04 2.85
C PHE A 135 -10.18 1.60 2.39
N PHE A 136 -10.02 0.63 3.29
CA PHE A 136 -9.86 -0.77 2.87
C PHE A 136 -11.15 -1.38 2.32
N LEU A 137 -12.31 -0.78 2.62
CA LEU A 137 -13.65 -1.27 2.24
C LEU A 137 -13.80 -2.76 2.55
N ASP A 138 -14.47 -3.54 1.72
CA ASP A 138 -14.68 -5.00 1.84
C ASP A 138 -13.58 -5.83 1.15
N LYS A 139 -12.44 -5.22 0.81
CA LYS A 139 -11.39 -5.85 -0.01
C LYS A 139 -10.21 -6.34 0.82
N PRO A 140 -9.45 -7.34 0.33
CA PRO A 140 -8.29 -7.85 1.02
C PRO A 140 -7.16 -6.81 1.13
N VAL A 141 -6.40 -6.89 2.23
CA VAL A 141 -5.29 -5.96 2.55
C VAL A 141 -3.98 -6.72 2.65
N TYR A 142 -2.97 -6.35 1.87
CA TYR A 142 -1.61 -6.86 2.01
C TYR A 142 -0.78 -6.01 2.98
N PHE A 143 -0.41 -6.56 4.14
CA PHE A 143 0.52 -5.92 5.08
C PHE A 143 1.97 -6.33 4.80
N GLY A 144 2.78 -5.37 4.35
CA GLY A 144 4.15 -5.60 3.90
C GLY A 144 5.23 -4.90 4.73
N TRP A 145 5.03 -4.77 6.06
CA TRP A 145 5.88 -3.95 6.93
C TRP A 145 7.28 -4.51 7.22
N GLY A 146 7.50 -5.78 6.94
CA GLY A 146 8.70 -6.53 7.31
C GLY A 146 9.03 -6.43 8.80
N GLY A 147 10.32 -6.57 9.12
CA GLY A 147 10.80 -6.44 10.50
C GLY A 147 10.60 -5.04 11.09
N ALA A 148 10.56 -4.00 10.25
CA ALA A 148 10.45 -2.62 10.71
C ALA A 148 9.11 -2.32 11.40
N GLY A 149 8.00 -2.82 10.85
CA GLY A 149 6.70 -2.73 11.52
C GLY A 149 6.53 -3.73 12.67
N LYS A 150 7.37 -4.77 12.77
CA LYS A 150 7.20 -5.81 13.79
C LYS A 150 7.96 -5.50 15.10
N TYR A 151 9.13 -4.90 14.98
CA TYR A 151 10.06 -4.75 16.11
C TYR A 151 10.59 -3.32 16.33
N GLY A 152 10.36 -2.40 15.39
CA GLY A 152 10.92 -1.04 15.44
C GLY A 152 9.96 0.04 15.93
N ASP A 153 10.35 1.30 15.74
CA ASP A 153 9.56 2.51 16.07
C ASP A 153 8.17 2.53 15.40
N LEU A 154 8.00 1.80 14.30
CA LEU A 154 6.74 1.71 13.57
C LEU A 154 5.78 0.66 14.15
N LYS A 155 6.21 -0.15 15.11
CA LYS A 155 5.37 -1.21 15.70
C LYS A 155 4.06 -0.68 16.27
N PRO A 156 4.02 0.43 17.02
CA PRO A 156 2.75 0.96 17.52
C PRO A 156 1.77 1.29 16.39
N ILE A 157 2.23 1.99 15.34
CA ILE A 157 1.42 2.37 14.19
C ILE A 157 0.95 1.11 13.43
N ALA A 158 1.86 0.20 13.11
CA ALA A 158 1.53 -1.05 12.43
C ALA A 158 0.53 -1.89 13.23
N THR A 159 0.70 -1.97 14.55
CA THR A 159 -0.21 -2.69 15.45
C THR A 159 -1.59 -2.05 15.45
N ASP A 160 -1.67 -0.72 15.56
CA ASP A 160 -2.93 0.02 15.52
C ASP A 160 -3.68 -0.24 14.20
N ILE A 161 -2.98 -0.15 13.06
CA ILE A 161 -3.55 -0.46 11.74
C ILE A 161 -4.08 -1.90 11.69
N PHE A 162 -3.31 -2.86 12.20
CA PHE A 162 -3.69 -4.28 12.20
C PHE A 162 -4.87 -4.59 13.13
N LEU A 163 -5.00 -3.88 14.24
CA LEU A 163 -6.07 -4.12 15.20
C LEU A 163 -7.37 -3.41 14.81
N ASN A 164 -7.29 -2.30 14.09
CA ASN A 164 -8.43 -1.46 13.72
C ASN A 164 -9.01 -1.73 12.31
N TYR A 165 -8.54 -2.75 11.59
CA TYR A 165 -9.20 -3.20 10.36
C TYR A 165 -10.11 -4.40 10.61
N GLU A 166 -11.14 -4.57 9.78
CA GLU A 166 -12.03 -5.72 9.83
C GLU A 166 -11.30 -6.98 9.34
N ARG A 167 -10.72 -7.74 10.27
CA ARG A 167 -9.89 -8.94 9.99
C ARG A 167 -10.56 -9.99 9.10
N ASN A 168 -11.90 -10.10 9.14
CA ASN A 168 -12.65 -11.04 8.32
C ASN A 168 -12.46 -10.80 6.81
N LYS A 169 -12.01 -9.60 6.41
CA LYS A 169 -11.70 -9.25 5.01
C LYS A 169 -10.38 -9.83 4.52
N THR A 170 -9.52 -10.28 5.43
CA THR A 170 -8.23 -10.89 5.08
C THR A 170 -7.90 -12.03 6.06
N PRO A 171 -8.69 -13.13 6.03
CA PRO A 171 -8.62 -14.23 7.01
C PRO A 171 -7.40 -15.16 6.82
N ILE A 172 -6.28 -14.60 6.37
CA ILE A 172 -4.99 -15.28 6.21
C ILE A 172 -3.98 -14.85 7.28
N TYR A 173 -4.30 -13.79 8.02
CA TYR A 173 -3.48 -13.31 9.12
C TYR A 173 -3.96 -13.89 10.45
N ASP A 174 -2.99 -14.26 11.28
CA ASP A 174 -3.24 -14.63 12.67
C ASP A 174 -3.78 -13.41 13.44
N SER A 175 -4.73 -13.62 14.35
CA SER A 175 -5.29 -12.54 15.17
C SER A 175 -4.26 -11.86 16.07
N LYS A 176 -3.20 -12.58 16.45
CA LYS A 176 -2.05 -12.07 17.19
C LYS A 176 -1.04 -11.46 16.23
N PHE A 177 -0.83 -10.15 16.35
CA PHE A 177 0.08 -9.38 15.50
C PHE A 177 1.47 -10.03 15.38
N GLU A 178 2.03 -10.48 16.50
CA GLU A 178 3.37 -11.07 16.60
C GLU A 178 3.54 -12.41 15.87
N ASN A 179 2.45 -13.13 15.61
CA ASN A 179 2.48 -14.41 14.88
C ASN A 179 2.64 -14.20 13.38
N ASN A 180 2.31 -13.02 12.87
CA ASN A 180 2.39 -12.69 11.47
C ASN A 180 3.82 -12.29 11.05
N CYS A 181 4.17 -12.59 9.80
CA CYS A 181 5.47 -12.27 9.23
C CYS A 181 5.50 -10.92 8.49
N PHE A 182 4.36 -10.46 7.97
CA PHE A 182 4.20 -9.19 7.25
C PHE A 182 5.29 -8.93 6.18
N TYR A 183 5.61 -9.94 5.37
CA TYR A 183 6.77 -9.88 4.48
C TYR A 183 6.70 -8.67 3.52
N HIS A 184 7.76 -7.86 3.49
CA HIS A 184 7.86 -6.79 2.50
C HIS A 184 7.86 -7.37 1.06
N PRO A 185 7.22 -6.72 0.06
CA PRO A 185 7.18 -7.23 -1.32
C PRO A 185 8.57 -7.57 -1.89
N GLY A 186 9.59 -6.76 -1.57
CA GLY A 186 10.97 -7.03 -1.97
C GLY A 186 11.58 -8.27 -1.32
N TYR A 187 11.17 -8.61 -0.10
CA TYR A 187 11.58 -9.86 0.54
C TYR A 187 10.89 -11.06 -0.12
N VAL A 188 9.58 -10.96 -0.41
CA VAL A 188 8.85 -11.99 -1.16
C VAL A 188 9.57 -12.26 -2.48
N ASN A 189 9.86 -11.22 -3.27
CA ASN A 189 10.53 -11.35 -4.56
C ASN A 189 11.90 -12.07 -4.49
N ARG A 190 12.64 -11.94 -3.39
CA ARG A 190 13.97 -12.57 -3.21
C ARG A 190 13.95 -13.94 -2.51
N SER A 191 12.85 -14.29 -1.86
CA SER A 191 12.78 -15.47 -1.00
C SER A 191 11.74 -16.50 -1.44
N TYR A 192 10.80 -16.13 -2.32
CA TYR A 192 9.68 -16.96 -2.70
C TYR A 192 10.05 -18.39 -3.10
N SER A 193 11.10 -18.59 -3.91
CA SER A 193 11.51 -19.93 -4.36
C SER A 193 12.03 -20.85 -3.25
N ARG A 194 12.37 -20.30 -2.07
CA ARG A 194 13.08 -21.02 -0.99
C ARG A 194 12.44 -20.87 0.38
N ASN A 195 11.35 -20.12 0.52
CA ASN A 195 10.68 -19.89 1.79
C ASN A 195 9.23 -20.40 1.71
N PRO A 196 8.93 -21.58 2.30
CA PRO A 196 7.58 -22.14 2.29
C PRO A 196 6.51 -21.22 2.89
N LYS A 197 6.87 -20.35 3.86
CA LYS A 197 5.92 -19.41 4.46
C LYS A 197 5.53 -18.29 3.48
N THR A 198 6.46 -17.81 2.66
CA THR A 198 6.10 -16.83 1.61
C THR A 198 5.27 -17.50 0.52
N GLN A 199 5.58 -18.75 0.16
CA GLN A 199 4.78 -19.52 -0.80
C GLN A 199 3.32 -19.69 -0.34
N GLN A 200 3.14 -20.15 0.90
CA GLN A 200 1.83 -20.32 1.49
C GLN A 200 1.07 -19.00 1.57
N LEU A 201 1.72 -17.93 2.05
CA LEU A 201 1.12 -16.59 2.09
C LEU A 201 0.64 -16.10 0.72
N MET A 202 1.44 -16.28 -0.34
CA MET A 202 1.05 -15.86 -1.69
C MET A 202 -0.12 -16.69 -2.23
N LYS A 203 -0.15 -17.99 -1.94
CA LYS A 203 -1.27 -18.86 -2.30
C LYS A 203 -2.54 -18.39 -1.61
N ASP A 204 -2.51 -18.25 -0.29
CA ASP A 204 -3.69 -17.88 0.50
C ASP A 204 -4.19 -16.47 0.15
N PHE A 205 -3.28 -15.51 -0.04
CA PHE A 205 -3.66 -14.16 -0.43
C PHE A 205 -4.26 -14.10 -1.84
N PHE A 206 -3.75 -14.89 -2.79
CA PHE A 206 -4.31 -14.90 -4.15
C PHE A 206 -5.75 -15.42 -4.19
N GLU A 207 -6.07 -16.46 -3.41
CA GLU A 207 -7.43 -17.00 -3.33
C GLU A 207 -8.43 -15.99 -2.75
N LEU A 208 -7.98 -14.98 -1.99
CA LEU A 208 -8.85 -13.90 -1.50
C LEU A 208 -9.19 -12.82 -2.55
N ILE A 209 -8.41 -12.72 -3.63
CA ILE A 209 -8.57 -11.65 -4.63
C ILE A 209 -9.31 -12.17 -5.89
N LEU A 210 -9.57 -13.48 -5.97
CA LEU A 210 -10.39 -14.07 -7.04
C LEU A 210 -11.85 -13.60 -6.91
#